data_AF-A0A2G2LP64-F1
#
_entry.id   AF-A0A2G2LP64-F1
#
_cell.length_a   1.000
_cell.length_b   1.000
_cell.length_c   1.000
_cell.angle_alpha   90.00
_cell.angle_beta   90.00
_cell.angle_gamma   90.00
#
_symmetry.space_group_name_H-M   'P 1'
#
loop_
_entity.id
_entity.type
_entity.pdbx_description
1 polymer ?
#
loop_
_entity_poly.entity_id
_entity_poly.type
_entity_poly.pdbx_seq_one_letter_code
_entity_poly.pdbx_strand_id
1 'polypeptide(L)'
;ERSGATSVIPPRRNRKNMRPYDKGIYKTRNLVERFFQKIKNFRRIATRYERLSRNDMAMLQLVATVIWIKELRTPPSYLDCRNASGNDSVKRFQVYATR
;
A
#
# COMPACT_ATOMS: atom_id res chain seq x y z
N GLU A 1 -1.23 5.05 -26.46
CA GLU A 1 -0.43 5.25 -25.23
C GLU A 1 -0.35 6.75 -24.97
N ARG A 2 -1.02 7.29 -23.95
CA ARG A 2 -1.18 8.76 -23.76
C ARG A 2 -0.64 9.29 -22.43
N SER A 3 0.03 8.46 -21.63
CA SER A 3 0.60 8.85 -20.35
C SER A 3 2.02 8.31 -20.31
N GLY A 4 3.04 9.17 -20.15
CA GLY A 4 4.46 8.79 -20.10
C GLY A 4 4.86 7.99 -18.86
N ALA A 5 4.05 7.00 -18.47
CA ALA A 5 4.24 6.18 -17.28
C ALA A 5 5.25 5.06 -17.56
N THR A 6 6.32 5.01 -16.77
CA THR A 6 7.31 3.92 -16.82
C THR A 6 6.76 2.67 -16.12
N SER A 7 6.80 1.52 -16.80
CA SER A 7 6.37 0.25 -16.21
C SER A 7 7.41 -0.28 -15.21
N VAL A 8 7.07 -0.29 -13.92
CA VAL A 8 7.91 -0.85 -12.84
C VAL A 8 7.37 -2.24 -12.42
N ILE A 9 7.21 -3.13 -13.40
CA ILE A 9 6.74 -4.50 -13.17
C ILE A 9 7.92 -5.46 -13.37
N PRO A 10 8.24 -6.33 -12.40
CA PRO A 10 9.31 -7.29 -12.55
C PRO A 10 9.04 -8.23 -13.74
N PRO A 11 10.07 -8.56 -14.53
CA PRO A 11 9.94 -9.56 -15.57
C PRO A 11 9.63 -10.94 -14.96
N ARG A 12 8.88 -11.77 -15.68
CA ARG A 12 8.70 -13.18 -15.30
C ARG A 12 10.05 -13.90 -15.29
N ARG A 13 10.23 -14.84 -14.35
CA ARG A 13 11.49 -15.58 -14.14
C ARG A 13 12.02 -16.27 -15.40
N ASN A 14 11.13 -16.73 -16.28
CA ASN A 14 11.49 -17.50 -17.49
C ASN A 14 11.76 -16.61 -18.73
N ARG A 15 11.85 -15.29 -18.57
CA ARG A 15 12.07 -14.38 -19.70
C ARG A 15 13.55 -14.35 -20.09
N LYS A 16 13.85 -14.61 -21.37
CA LYS A 16 15.21 -14.60 -21.94
C LYS A 16 15.93 -13.25 -21.76
N ASN A 17 15.23 -12.14 -22.00
CA ASN A 17 15.77 -10.78 -21.84
C ASN A 17 15.16 -10.11 -20.61
N MET A 18 15.92 -9.98 -19.53
CA MET A 18 15.46 -9.31 -18.32
C MET A 18 15.42 -7.80 -18.55
N ARG A 19 14.29 -7.17 -18.18
CA ARG A 19 14.17 -5.71 -18.19
C ARG A 19 14.61 -5.16 -16.83
N PRO A 20 15.42 -4.09 -16.77
CA PRO A 20 15.71 -3.43 -15.52
C PRO A 20 14.41 -2.82 -14.96
N TYR A 21 14.21 -2.97 -13.66
CA TYR A 21 13.09 -2.37 -12.93
C TYR A 21 13.57 -1.97 -11.54
N ASP A 22 12.97 -0.91 -10.99
CA ASP A 22 13.25 -0.48 -9.63
C ASP A 22 12.55 -1.40 -8.62
N LYS A 23 13.35 -2.20 -7.90
CA LYS A 23 12.87 -3.11 -6.85
C LYS A 23 12.31 -2.35 -5.64
N GLY A 24 12.83 -1.17 -5.32
CA GLY A 24 12.37 -0.33 -4.22
C GLY A 24 10.94 0.16 -4.46
N ILE A 25 10.69 0.75 -5.64
CA ILE A 25 9.35 1.18 -6.06
C ILE A 25 8.40 -0.02 -6.17
N TYR A 26 8.86 -1.17 -6.67
CA TYR A 26 8.00 -2.35 -6.73
C TYR A 26 7.60 -2.87 -5.33
N LYS A 27 8.47 -2.75 -4.31
CA LYS A 27 8.17 -3.14 -2.93
C LYS A 27 7.09 -2.26 -2.27
N THR A 28 7.03 -0.96 -2.59
CA THR A 28 6.02 -0.07 -1.98
C THR A 28 4.59 -0.44 -2.40
N ARG A 29 4.42 -1.11 -3.55
CA ARG A 29 3.14 -1.66 -4.01
C ARG A 29 2.43 -2.55 -2.98
N ASN A 30 3.18 -3.35 -2.21
CA ASN A 30 2.61 -4.22 -1.18
C ASN A 30 1.89 -3.43 -0.07
N LEU A 31 2.30 -2.18 0.21
CA LEU A 31 1.59 -1.32 1.17
C LEU A 31 0.19 -0.96 0.65
N VAL A 32 0.11 -0.61 -0.63
CA VAL A 32 -1.15 -0.28 -1.31
C VAL A 32 -2.06 -1.51 -1.40
N GLU A 33 -1.51 -2.68 -1.74
CA GLU A 33 -2.28 -3.94 -1.77
C GLU A 33 -2.86 -4.29 -0.40
N ARG A 34 -2.06 -4.20 0.67
CA ARG A 34 -2.51 -4.46 2.04
C ARG A 34 -3.60 -3.48 2.46
N PHE A 35 -3.51 -2.21 2.07
CA PHE A 35 -4.54 -1.21 2.32
C PHE A 35 -5.87 -1.59 1.65
N PHE A 36 -5.84 -1.94 0.35
CA PHE A 36 -7.04 -2.38 -0.35
C PHE A 36 -7.60 -3.71 0.18
N GLN A 37 -6.74 -4.62 0.63
CA GLN A 37 -7.18 -5.84 1.28
C GLN A 37 -7.95 -5.54 2.58
N LYS A 38 -7.48 -4.58 3.40
CA LYS A 38 -8.19 -4.12 4.59
C LYS A 38 -9.53 -3.47 4.26
N ILE A 39 -9.61 -2.65 3.20
CA ILE A 39 -10.87 -2.06 2.73
C ILE A 39 -11.86 -3.15 2.30
N LYS A 40 -11.39 -4.20 1.61
CA LYS A 40 -12.25 -5.29 1.13
C LYS A 40 -12.82 -6.17 2.26
N ASN A 41 -12.26 -6.12 3.47
CA ASN A 41 -12.83 -6.80 4.62
C ASN A 41 -14.19 -6.20 5.02
N PHE A 42 -14.46 -4.94 4.67
CA PHE A 42 -15.74 -4.31 4.88
C PHE A 42 -16.71 -4.77 3.79
N ARG A 43 -17.55 -5.78 4.11
CA ARG A 43 -18.53 -6.38 3.19
C ARG A 43 -19.34 -5.33 2.41
N ARG A 44 -19.72 -4.24 3.08
CA ARG A 44 -20.52 -3.15 2.49
C ARG A 44 -19.85 -2.47 1.29
N ILE A 45 -18.54 -2.27 1.38
CA ILE A 45 -17.72 -1.67 0.33
C ILE A 45 -17.38 -2.71 -0.75
N ALA A 46 -17.04 -3.93 -0.34
CA ALA A 46 -16.63 -4.99 -1.26
C ALA A 46 -17.72 -5.32 -2.30
N THR A 47 -18.98 -5.31 -1.90
CA THR A 47 -20.11 -5.60 -2.79
C THR A 47 -20.84 -4.37 -3.29
N ARG A 48 -20.33 -3.15 -3.02
CA ARG A 48 -20.90 -1.88 -3.52
C ARG A 48 -22.39 -1.72 -3.18
N TYR A 49 -22.75 -1.77 -1.89
CA TYR A 49 -24.16 -1.66 -1.49
C TYR A 49 -24.76 -0.26 -1.72
N GLU A 50 -23.95 0.81 -1.76
CA GLU A 50 -24.47 2.15 -1.98
C GLU A 50 -24.79 2.38 -3.46
N ARG A 51 -26.01 2.88 -3.74
CA ARG A 51 -26.44 3.21 -5.10
C ARG A 51 -25.91 4.56 -5.58
N LEU A 52 -25.71 5.51 -4.66
CA LEU A 52 -25.23 6.85 -4.98
C LEU A 52 -23.71 6.92 -4.82
N SER A 53 -23.04 7.48 -5.82
CA SER A 53 -21.59 7.70 -5.82
C SER A 53 -21.10 8.53 -4.63
N ARG A 54 -21.91 9.49 -4.16
CA ARG A 54 -21.60 10.33 -2.99
C ARG A 54 -21.51 9.50 -1.71
N ASN A 55 -22.46 8.57 -1.50
CA ASN A 55 -22.49 7.73 -0.32
C ASN A 55 -21.35 6.70 -0.34
N ASP A 56 -21.09 6.13 -1.51
CA ASP A 56 -20.00 5.16 -1.71
C ASP A 56 -18.64 5.82 -1.44
N MET A 57 -18.45 7.07 -1.89
CA MET A 57 -17.26 7.88 -1.57
C MET A 57 -17.15 8.20 -0.08
N ALA A 58 -18.24 8.61 0.57
CA ALA A 58 -18.25 8.90 2.00
C ALA A 58 -17.88 7.66 2.84
N MET A 59 -18.39 6.48 2.47
CA MET A 59 -18.05 5.22 3.12
C MET A 59 -16.57 4.85 2.94
N LEU A 60 -16.01 5.07 1.75
CA LEU A 60 -14.58 4.87 1.50
C LEU A 60 -13.71 5.80 2.37
N GLN A 61 -14.09 7.07 2.49
CA GLN A 61 -13.38 8.04 3.34
C GLN A 61 -13.46 7.66 4.82
N LEU A 62 -14.63 7.21 5.28
CA LEU A 62 -14.82 6.74 6.65
C LEU A 62 -13.92 5.54 6.96
N VAL A 63 -13.93 4.53 6.08
CA VAL A 63 -13.08 3.34 6.26
C VAL A 63 -11.59 3.66 6.18
N ALA A 64 -11.18 4.55 5.27
CA ALA A 64 -9.80 5.02 5.22
C ALA A 64 -9.37 5.68 6.54
N THR A 65 -10.23 6.51 7.13
CA THR A 65 -9.99 7.17 8.42
C THR A 65 -9.89 6.15 9.56
N VAL A 66 -10.77 5.15 9.60
CA VAL A 66 -10.74 4.08 10.61
C VAL A 66 -9.47 3.24 10.50
N ILE A 67 -9.06 2.88 9.28
CA ILE A 67 -7.79 2.16 9.05
C ILE A 67 -6.62 3.01 9.51
N TRP A 68 -6.58 4.30 9.17
CA TRP A 68 -5.53 5.23 9.59
C TRP A 68 -5.38 5.28 11.12
N ILE A 69 -6.47 5.50 11.84
CA ILE A 69 -6.48 5.53 13.32
C ILE A 69 -6.00 4.19 13.90
N LYS A 70 -6.39 3.07 13.28
CA LYS A 70 -5.96 1.74 13.72
C LYS A 70 -4.46 1.53 13.54
N GLU A 71 -3.89 1.94 12.40
CA GLU A 71 -2.44 1.84 12.16
C GLU A 71 -1.63 2.72 13.12
N LEU A 72 -2.18 3.83 13.61
CA LEU A 72 -1.53 4.64 14.64
C LEU A 72 -1.49 3.93 16.00
N ARG A 73 -2.44 3.05 16.29
CA ARG A 73 -2.55 2.35 17.58
C ARG A 73 -1.78 1.04 17.63
N THR A 74 -1.60 0.36 16.49
CA THR A 74 -0.89 -0.92 16.42
C THR A 74 0.46 -0.75 15.75
N PRO A 75 1.59 -0.98 16.44
CA PRO A 75 2.88 -1.00 15.78
C PRO A 75 2.86 -2.07 14.68
N PRO A 76 3.34 -1.78 13.45
CA PRO A 76 3.36 -2.76 12.39
C PRO A 76 4.13 -4.01 12.84
N SER A 77 3.52 -5.18 12.72
CA SER A 77 4.18 -6.48 12.98
C SER A 77 5.36 -6.77 12.04
N TYR A 78 5.63 -5.88 11.08
CA TYR A 78 6.79 -5.91 10.17
C TYR A 78 8.02 -5.15 10.72
N LEU A 79 8.00 -4.69 11.98
CA LEU A 79 9.24 -4.38 12.71
C LEU A 79 9.96 -5.67 13.14
N ASP A 80 10.10 -6.63 12.22
CA ASP A 80 10.99 -7.77 12.41
C ASP A 80 12.39 -7.32 11.95
N CYS A 81 13.27 -7.09 12.92
CA CYS A 81 14.60 -6.49 12.75
C CYS A 81 15.61 -7.37 11.98
N ARG A 82 15.20 -8.53 11.47
CA ARG A 82 16.08 -9.52 10.81
C ARG A 82 16.71 -9.08 9.48
N ASN A 83 16.21 -8.03 8.81
CA ASN A 83 16.73 -7.56 7.52
C ASN A 83 17.23 -6.10 7.55
N ALA A 84 17.56 -5.56 8.72
CA ALA A 84 18.14 -4.24 8.85
C ALA A 84 19.65 -4.26 8.52
N SER A 85 20.01 -4.49 7.26
CA SER A 85 21.35 -4.18 6.76
C SER A 85 21.33 -2.87 5.97
N GLY A 86 21.96 -1.84 6.56
CA GLY A 86 22.31 -0.59 5.89
C GLY A 86 21.22 0.48 5.86
N ASN A 87 21.47 1.60 6.56
CA ASN A 87 20.96 2.98 6.40
C ASN A 87 19.46 3.28 6.11
N ASP A 88 18.57 2.30 6.01
CA ASP A 88 17.13 2.49 5.75
C ASP A 88 16.27 2.51 7.02
N SER A 89 16.83 2.14 8.18
CA SER A 89 16.10 2.06 9.46
C SER A 89 15.70 3.43 10.01
N VAL A 90 16.43 4.50 9.68
CA VAL A 90 16.22 5.83 10.28
C VAL A 90 15.08 6.60 9.62
N LYS A 91 14.74 6.30 8.35
CA LYS A 91 13.74 7.06 7.58
C LYS A 91 12.29 6.59 7.74
N ARG A 92 12.04 5.52 8.51
CA ARG A 92 10.68 4.94 8.64
C ARG A 92 9.96 5.27 9.94
N PHE A 93 10.69 5.68 10.97
CA PHE A 93 10.13 6.15 12.24
C PHE A 93 9.92 7.67 12.29
N GLN A 94 10.70 8.45 11.53
CA GLN A 94 10.58 9.92 11.52
C GLN A 94 9.32 10.45 10.84
N VAL A 95 8.62 9.64 10.05
CA VAL A 95 7.33 10.03 9.43
C VAL A 95 6.19 10.04 10.46
N TYR A 96 6.29 9.29 11.55
CA TYR A 96 5.22 9.18 12.56
C TYR A 96 5.46 10.03 13.81
N ALA A 97 6.67 10.56 14.02
CA ALA A 97 7.04 11.30 15.24
C ALA A 97 7.18 12.84 15.03
N THR A 98 6.99 13.36 13.82
CA THR A 98 7.12 14.80 13.52
C THR A 98 5.80 15.49 13.17
N ARG A 99 4.67 14.99 13.70
CA ARG A 99 3.39 15.69 13.77
C ARG A 99 2.64 15.34 15.05
#